data_AF-A0A7C5K6Q4-F1
#
_entry.id   AF-A0A7C5K6Q4-F1
#
_cell.length_a   1.000
_cell.length_b   1.000
_cell.length_c   1.000
_cell.angle_alpha   90.00
_cell.angle_beta   90.00
_cell.angle_gamma   90.00
#
_symmetry.space_group_name_H-M   'P 1'
#
loop_
_entity.id
_entity.type
_entity.pdbx_description
1 polymer ?
#
loop_
_entity_poly.entity_id
_entity_poly.type
_entity_poly.pdbx_seq_one_letter_code
_entity_poly.pdbx_strand_id
1 'polypeptide(L)'
;MYVDNIENALLEIVANPVLKYLISRFDKECPVDGDLLLNSLRDFLGEPVSLCPTCQHMIRNFARPFYNVGSSLLKVDKDFMRKQFIQDRYRDAWLKGFGLMMKGIKKYGIQVPFTPAGPFEIVWNFTYLCNLRCKHCYEDAGGGK
;
A
#
# COMPACT_ATOMS: atom_id res chain seq x y z
N MET A 1 -5.02 -23.73 -9.60
CA MET A 1 -4.04 -23.00 -10.43
C MET A 1 -4.66 -22.39 -11.68
N TYR A 2 -5.31 -23.14 -12.57
CA TYR A 2 -5.95 -22.56 -13.78
C TYR A 2 -7.20 -21.70 -13.47
N VAL A 3 -8.06 -22.16 -12.55
CA VAL A 3 -9.25 -21.41 -12.10
C VAL A 3 -8.85 -20.14 -11.37
N ASP A 4 -7.86 -20.22 -10.46
CA ASP A 4 -7.31 -19.05 -9.75
C ASP A 4 -6.77 -17.99 -10.73
N ASN A 5 -6.14 -18.41 -11.84
CA ASN A 5 -5.63 -17.49 -12.85
C ASN A 5 -6.76 -16.76 -13.59
N ILE A 6 -7.89 -17.42 -13.86
CA ILE A 6 -9.05 -16.80 -14.54
C ILE A 6 -9.77 -15.85 -13.59
N GLU A 7 -9.99 -16.26 -12.34
CA GLU A 7 -10.60 -15.41 -11.31
C GLU A 7 -9.75 -14.17 -11.03
N ASN A 8 -8.43 -14.34 -10.92
CA ASN A 8 -7.50 -13.22 -10.79
C ASN A 8 -7.56 -12.31 -12.02
N ALA A 9 -7.52 -12.85 -13.24
CA ALA A 9 -7.59 -12.04 -14.46
C ALA A 9 -8.91 -11.26 -14.57
N LEU A 10 -10.05 -11.87 -14.21
CA LEU A 10 -11.35 -11.20 -14.20
C LEU A 10 -11.41 -10.09 -13.14
N LEU A 11 -10.89 -10.36 -11.93
CA LEU A 11 -10.75 -9.35 -10.90
C LEU A 11 -9.85 -8.20 -11.34
N GLU A 12 -8.75 -8.49 -12.02
CA GLU A 12 -7.83 -7.47 -12.56
C GLU A 12 -8.53 -6.59 -13.60
N ILE A 13 -9.25 -7.17 -14.56
CA ILE A 13 -9.93 -6.43 -15.64
C ILE A 13 -11.02 -5.51 -15.08
N VAL A 14 -11.79 -5.98 -14.10
CA VAL A 14 -12.93 -5.23 -13.55
C VAL A 14 -12.49 -4.25 -12.47
N ALA A 15 -11.64 -4.68 -11.52
CA ALA A 15 -11.27 -3.87 -10.37
C ALA A 15 -10.21 -2.82 -10.72
N ASN A 16 -9.25 -3.11 -11.61
CA ASN A 16 -8.14 -2.18 -11.84
C ASN A 16 -8.58 -0.82 -12.40
N PRO A 17 -9.44 -0.72 -13.42
CA PRO A 17 -9.89 0.59 -13.92
C PRO A 17 -10.55 1.43 -12.82
N VAL A 18 -11.40 0.79 -12.00
CA VAL A 18 -12.10 1.44 -10.89
C VAL A 18 -11.12 1.88 -9.81
N LEU A 19 -10.22 1.00 -9.38
CA LEU A 19 -9.23 1.31 -8.35
C LEU A 19 -8.25 2.39 -8.80
N LYS A 20 -7.74 2.31 -10.02
CA LYS A 20 -6.86 3.35 -10.59
C LYS A 20 -7.56 4.70 -10.61
N TYR A 21 -8.82 4.73 -11.04
CA TYR A 21 -9.64 5.94 -11.02
C TYR A 21 -9.81 6.48 -9.60
N LEU A 22 -10.30 5.67 -8.65
CA LEU A 22 -10.53 6.10 -7.27
C LEU A 22 -9.24 6.61 -6.60
N ILE A 23 -8.14 5.86 -6.69
CA ILE A 23 -6.86 6.24 -6.08
C ILE A 23 -6.33 7.54 -6.69
N SER A 24 -6.46 7.74 -8.01
CA SER A 24 -6.03 8.99 -8.66
C SER A 24 -6.75 10.24 -8.15
N ARG A 25 -7.92 10.09 -7.51
CA ARG A 25 -8.66 11.22 -6.93
C ARG A 25 -7.98 11.81 -5.70
N PHE A 26 -7.25 11.00 -4.94
CA PHE A 26 -6.62 11.40 -3.67
C PHE A 26 -5.11 11.12 -3.57
N ASP A 27 -4.49 10.46 -4.55
CA ASP A 27 -3.04 10.44 -4.73
C ASP A 27 -2.55 11.72 -5.42
N LYS A 28 -2.48 12.81 -4.64
CA LYS A 28 -2.13 14.16 -5.07
C LYS A 28 -1.22 14.84 -4.06
N GLU A 29 -0.31 15.66 -4.57
CA GLU A 29 0.49 16.57 -3.77
C GLU A 29 -0.24 17.91 -3.64
N CYS A 30 -0.58 18.31 -2.42
CA CYS A 30 -1.15 19.62 -2.13
C CYS A 30 -0.03 20.60 -1.76
N PRO A 31 0.05 21.80 -2.36
CA PRO A 31 1.08 22.79 -2.01
C PRO A 31 1.04 23.23 -0.53
N VAL A 32 -0.12 23.10 0.13
CA VAL A 32 -0.33 23.53 1.52
C VAL A 32 -0.23 22.33 2.48
N ASP A 33 -0.91 21.23 2.16
CA ASP A 33 -1.08 20.10 3.08
C ASP A 33 -0.08 18.95 2.83
N GLY A 34 0.62 18.95 1.69
CA GLY A 34 1.50 17.86 1.25
C GLY A 34 0.75 16.66 0.65
N ASP A 35 1.27 15.44 0.86
CA ASP A 35 0.75 14.19 0.30
C ASP A 35 -0.66 13.87 0.85
N LEU A 36 -1.68 14.08 0.01
CA LEU A 36 -3.08 13.88 0.36
C LEU A 36 -3.41 12.41 0.61
N LEU A 37 -2.73 11.48 -0.04
CA LEU A 37 -2.96 10.04 0.12
C LEU A 37 -2.55 9.62 1.53
N LEU A 38 -1.37 10.02 2.00
CA LEU A 38 -0.92 9.70 3.36
C LEU A 38 -1.75 10.43 4.42
N ASN A 39 -2.04 11.72 4.21
CA ASN A 39 -2.89 12.47 5.14
C ASN A 39 -4.32 11.88 5.23
N SER A 40 -4.85 11.36 4.13
CA SER A 40 -6.16 10.70 4.14
C SER A 40 -6.17 9.41 4.96
N LEU A 41 -5.08 8.64 4.95
CA LEU A 41 -4.95 7.44 5.78
C LEU A 41 -4.87 7.82 7.26
N ARG A 42 -4.08 8.85 7.59
CA ARG A 42 -3.94 9.39 8.95
C ARG A 42 -5.30 9.84 9.51
N ASP A 43 -6.05 10.60 8.71
CA ASP A 43 -7.42 11.01 9.04
C ASP A 43 -8.34 9.80 9.26
N PHE A 44 -8.30 8.81 8.37
CA PHE A 44 -9.10 7.60 8.48
C PHE A 44 -8.82 6.79 9.76
N LEU A 45 -7.56 6.76 10.21
CA LEU A 45 -7.13 6.10 11.44
C LEU A 45 -7.36 6.94 12.70
N GLY A 46 -7.94 8.14 12.55
CA GLY A 46 -8.34 9.02 13.65
C GLY A 46 -7.19 9.85 14.23
N GLU A 47 -6.17 10.15 13.44
CA GLU A 47 -5.16 11.16 13.79
C GLU A 47 -5.66 12.56 13.42
N PRO A 48 -5.49 13.57 14.29
CA PRO A 48 -5.84 14.95 13.95
C PRO A 48 -4.90 15.48 12.86
N VAL A 49 -5.43 15.68 11.66
CA VAL A 49 -4.74 16.32 10.54
C VAL A 49 -5.43 17.64 10.19
N SER A 50 -4.65 18.72 10.12
CA SER A 50 -5.13 20.01 9.62
C SER A 50 -5.04 20.02 8.11
N LEU A 51 -6.13 20.34 7.42
CA LEU A 51 -6.24 20.27 5.97
C LEU A 51 -6.97 21.49 5.42
N CYS A 52 -6.57 21.94 4.23
CA CYS A 52 -7.33 22.96 3.51
C CYS A 52 -8.74 22.46 3.12
N PRO A 53 -9.72 23.35 2.87
CA PRO A 53 -11.10 22.96 2.58
C PRO A 53 -11.23 21.99 1.39
N THR A 54 -10.36 22.15 0.39
CA THR A 54 -10.31 21.30 -0.81
C THR A 54 -9.88 19.87 -0.47
N CYS A 55 -8.79 19.70 0.28
CA CYS A 55 -8.30 18.39 0.72
C CYS A 55 -9.30 17.71 1.66
N GLN A 56 -9.89 18.46 2.58
CA GLN A 56 -10.93 17.96 3.47
C GLN A 56 -12.15 17.45 2.69
N HIS A 57 -12.57 18.17 1.65
CA HIS A 57 -13.65 17.73 0.77
C HIS A 57 -13.28 16.46 -0.01
N MET A 58 -12.06 16.37 -0.55
CA MET A 58 -11.60 15.16 -1.25
C MET A 58 -11.55 13.95 -0.32
N ILE A 59 -11.04 14.11 0.91
CA ILE A 59 -10.98 13.03 1.89
C ILE A 59 -12.36 12.52 2.25
N ARG A 60 -13.30 13.43 2.56
CA ARG A 60 -14.66 13.07 2.95
C ARG A 60 -15.42 12.32 1.85
N ASN A 61 -15.25 12.72 0.59
CA ASN A 61 -16.05 12.19 -0.52
C ASN A 61 -15.40 11.01 -1.25
N PHE A 62 -14.07 10.88 -1.21
CA PHE A 62 -13.36 9.83 -1.95
C PHE A 62 -12.58 8.91 -1.01
N ALA A 63 -11.67 9.44 -0.21
CA ALA A 63 -10.75 8.60 0.57
C ALA A 63 -11.43 7.84 1.72
N ARG A 64 -12.29 8.50 2.52
CA ARG A 64 -13.01 7.84 3.63
C ARG A 64 -13.93 6.72 3.15
N PRO A 65 -14.79 6.90 2.13
CA PRO A 65 -15.58 5.80 1.59
C PRO A 65 -14.69 4.68 1.06
N PHE A 66 -13.62 5.01 0.34
CA PHE A 66 -12.66 4.03 -0.17
C PHE A 66 -12.07 3.16 0.95
N TYR A 67 -11.54 3.76 2.02
CA TYR A 67 -10.97 3.01 3.14
C TYR A 67 -12.02 2.26 3.96
N ASN A 68 -13.23 2.80 4.15
CA ASN A 68 -14.29 2.09 4.86
C ASN A 68 -14.73 0.84 4.09
N VAL A 69 -14.97 0.96 2.78
CA VAL A 69 -15.33 -0.19 1.94
C VAL A 69 -14.18 -1.18 1.88
N GLY A 70 -12.95 -0.71 1.62
CA GLY A 70 -11.77 -1.56 1.55
C GLY A 70 -11.50 -2.32 2.85
N SER A 71 -11.52 -1.63 4.00
CA SER A 71 -11.30 -2.27 5.31
C SER A 71 -12.40 -3.27 5.67
N SER A 72 -13.65 -3.01 5.29
CA SER A 72 -14.76 -3.94 5.51
C SER A 72 -14.65 -5.19 4.63
N LEU A 73 -14.35 -5.03 3.33
CA LEU A 73 -14.20 -6.15 2.39
C LEU A 73 -13.02 -7.04 2.75
N LEU A 74 -11.90 -6.43 3.15
CA LEU A 74 -10.68 -7.13 3.53
C LEU A 74 -10.65 -7.56 5.00
N LYS A 75 -11.72 -7.28 5.77
CA LYS A 75 -11.82 -7.56 7.22
C LYS A 75 -10.59 -7.10 8.00
N VAL A 76 -10.14 -5.87 7.71
CA VAL A 76 -8.93 -5.29 8.31
C VAL A 76 -9.20 -4.93 9.77
N ASP A 77 -8.29 -5.31 10.65
CA ASP A 77 -8.25 -4.86 12.04
C ASP A 77 -7.79 -3.40 12.11
N LYS A 78 -8.74 -2.50 12.38
CA LYS A 78 -8.48 -1.05 12.48
C LYS A 78 -7.59 -0.70 13.68
N ASP A 79 -7.65 -1.46 14.77
CA ASP A 79 -6.82 -1.20 15.95
C ASP A 79 -5.38 -1.60 15.69
N PHE A 80 -5.16 -2.73 15.01
CA PHE A 80 -3.84 -3.09 14.49
C PHE A 80 -3.28 -2.01 13.57
N MET A 81 -4.07 -1.53 12.60
CA MET A 81 -3.65 -0.47 11.69
C MET A 81 -3.31 0.81 12.45
N ARG A 82 -4.16 1.24 13.39
CA ARG A 82 -3.90 2.42 14.22
C ARG A 82 -2.59 2.26 15.00
N LYS A 83 -2.35 1.09 15.58
CA LYS A 83 -1.10 0.80 16.30
C LYS A 83 0.11 0.94 15.37
N GLN A 84 0.12 0.29 14.22
CA GLN A 84 1.26 0.30 13.28
C GLN A 84 1.50 1.67 12.63
N PHE A 85 0.44 2.32 12.17
CA PHE A 85 0.54 3.54 11.38
C PHE A 85 0.54 4.82 12.22
N ILE A 86 0.14 4.79 13.49
CA ILE A 86 0.05 5.99 14.35
C ILE A 86 0.98 5.89 15.57
N GLN A 87 1.01 4.75 16.27
CA GLN A 87 1.62 4.64 17.60
C GLN A 87 3.01 3.98 17.58
N ASP A 88 3.31 3.21 16.54
CA ASP A 88 4.57 2.46 16.45
C ASP A 88 5.76 3.39 16.13
N ARG A 89 6.94 3.03 16.66
CA ARG A 89 8.20 3.74 16.38
C ARG A 89 8.61 3.69 14.91
N TYR A 90 8.13 2.72 14.15
CA TYR A 90 8.38 2.53 12.72
C TYR A 90 7.23 3.03 11.84
N ARG A 91 6.32 3.84 12.39
CA ARG A 91 5.22 4.50 11.69
C ARG A 91 5.59 5.00 10.28
N ASP A 92 6.72 5.69 10.15
CA ASP A 92 7.11 6.31 8.89
C ASP A 92 7.41 5.28 7.80
N ALA A 93 7.98 4.12 8.18
CA ALA A 93 8.21 3.02 7.27
C ALA A 93 6.88 2.41 6.80
N TRP A 94 5.92 2.23 7.71
CA TRP A 94 4.57 1.76 7.37
C TRP A 94 3.84 2.72 6.43
N LEU A 95 3.86 4.03 6.72
CA LEU A 95 3.26 5.05 5.85
C LEU A 95 3.91 5.07 4.46
N LYS A 96 5.25 4.99 4.38
CA LYS A 96 5.96 4.90 3.10
C LYS A 96 5.58 3.63 2.32
N GLY A 97 5.58 2.48 2.98
CA GLY A 97 5.18 1.20 2.36
C GLY A 97 3.77 1.26 1.80
N PHE A 98 2.82 1.80 2.58
CA PHE A 98 1.45 2.03 2.11
C PHE A 98 1.39 2.98 0.91
N GLY A 99 2.11 4.10 0.97
CA GLY A 99 2.20 5.05 -0.14
C GLY A 99 2.72 4.39 -1.42
N LEU A 100 3.79 3.60 -1.33
CA LEU A 100 4.35 2.85 -2.46
C LEU A 100 3.38 1.80 -3.00
N MET A 101 2.66 1.10 -2.13
CA MET A 101 1.64 0.13 -2.50
C MET A 101 0.53 0.79 -3.31
N MET A 102 -0.07 1.86 -2.78
CA MET A 102 -1.19 2.56 -3.40
C MET A 102 -0.78 3.23 -4.73
N LYS A 103 0.40 3.84 -4.78
CA LYS A 103 0.98 4.40 -6.01
C LYS A 103 1.25 3.28 -7.04
N GLY A 104 1.64 2.08 -6.58
CA GLY A 104 1.78 0.88 -7.40
C GLY A 104 0.46 0.44 -8.02
N ILE A 105 -0.60 0.34 -7.21
CA ILE A 105 -1.95 0.02 -7.69
C ILE A 105 -2.43 1.06 -8.70
N LYS A 106 -2.21 2.36 -8.44
CA LYS A 106 -2.55 3.42 -9.41
C LYS A 106 -1.83 3.25 -10.75
N LYS A 107 -0.54 2.91 -10.72
CA LYS A 107 0.29 2.81 -11.92
C LYS A 107 0.05 1.50 -12.67
N TYR A 108 0.27 0.38 -12.00
CA TYR A 108 0.27 -0.95 -12.60
C TYR A 108 -1.10 -1.62 -12.49
N GLY A 109 -1.83 -1.39 -11.40
CA GLY A 109 -3.02 -2.14 -11.03
C GLY A 109 -2.68 -3.18 -9.97
N ILE A 110 -3.70 -3.84 -9.44
CA ILE A 110 -3.51 -5.11 -8.74
C ILE A 110 -3.15 -6.13 -9.82
N GLN A 111 -2.05 -6.86 -9.60
CA GLN A 111 -1.62 -7.94 -10.46
C GLN A 111 -0.87 -8.98 -9.62
N VAL A 112 -0.80 -10.22 -10.10
CA VAL A 112 0.00 -11.28 -9.45
C VAL A 112 1.21 -11.64 -10.31
N PRO A 113 2.45 -11.49 -9.81
CA PRO A 113 2.83 -10.97 -8.49
C PRO A 113 2.62 -9.44 -8.36
N PHE A 114 2.35 -8.98 -7.14
CA PHE A 114 2.09 -7.56 -6.87
C PHE A 114 3.32 -6.69 -7.17
N THR A 115 3.12 -5.55 -7.84
CA THR A 115 4.18 -4.60 -8.20
C THR A 115 3.97 -3.25 -7.52
N PRO A 116 4.70 -2.93 -6.44
CA PRO A 116 4.65 -1.60 -5.82
C PRO A 116 5.34 -0.53 -6.68
N ALA A 117 5.11 0.75 -6.37
CA ALA A 117 5.81 1.85 -7.04
C ALA A 117 7.30 1.98 -6.67
N GLY A 118 7.76 1.22 -5.68
CA GLY A 118 9.15 1.19 -5.23
C GLY A 118 9.39 -0.02 -4.31
N PRO A 119 10.65 -0.32 -3.98
CA PRO A 119 10.99 -1.47 -3.15
C PRO A 119 10.45 -1.32 -1.72
N PHE A 120 9.84 -2.38 -1.17
CA PHE A 120 9.49 -2.46 0.26
C PHE A 120 10.70 -2.76 1.13
N GLU A 121 11.65 -3.50 0.58
CA GLU A 121 12.86 -3.95 1.24
C GLU A 121 14.03 -3.75 0.28
N ILE A 122 15.12 -3.20 0.79
CA ILE A 122 16.37 -3.05 0.06
C ILE A 122 17.39 -3.86 0.85
N VAL A 123 17.89 -4.94 0.24
CA VAL A 123 18.92 -5.77 0.87
C VAL A 123 20.27 -5.40 0.30
N TRP A 124 21.19 -5.01 1.18
CA TRP A 124 22.54 -4.61 0.82
C TRP A 124 23.50 -5.77 1.11
N ASN A 125 24.01 -6.38 0.06
CA ASN A 125 25.04 -7.40 0.20
C ASN A 125 26.43 -6.75 0.16
N PHE A 126 27.13 -6.77 1.29
CA PHE A 126 28.45 -6.17 1.40
C PHE A 126 29.59 -7.14 1.09
N THR A 127 29.43 -8.42 1.45
CA THR A 127 30.52 -9.42 1.38
C THR A 127 30.23 -10.56 0.43
N TYR A 128 28.96 -10.80 0.08
CA TYR A 128 28.50 -11.97 -0.67
C TYR A 128 28.86 -13.31 0.00
N LEU A 129 29.16 -13.30 1.30
CA LEU A 129 29.48 -14.49 2.09
C LEU A 129 28.36 -14.76 3.09
N CYS A 130 27.59 -15.84 2.89
CA CYS A 130 26.57 -16.32 3.81
C CYS A 130 26.75 -17.83 4.04
N ASN A 131 26.74 -18.28 5.29
CA ASN A 131 26.84 -19.70 5.66
C ASN A 131 25.50 -20.34 6.03
N LEU A 132 24.39 -19.62 5.83
CA LEU A 132 23.03 -20.10 6.07
C LEU A 132 22.48 -20.82 4.84
N ARG A 133 21.74 -21.91 5.05
CA ARG A 133 21.13 -22.72 3.97
C ARG A 133 19.62 -22.49 3.90
N CYS A 134 19.23 -21.26 3.60
CA CYS A 134 17.83 -20.82 3.66
C CYS A 134 16.99 -21.45 2.54
N LYS A 135 15.80 -21.99 2.88
CA LYS A 135 14.84 -22.54 1.91
C LYS A 135 14.41 -21.55 0.83
N HIS A 136 14.35 -20.26 1.18
CA HIS A 136 13.96 -19.16 0.31
C HIS A 136 15.07 -18.10 0.28
N CYS A 137 16.28 -18.48 -0.14
CA CYS A 137 17.40 -17.56 -0.23
C CYS A 137 17.21 -16.60 -1.42
N TYR A 138 17.16 -15.29 -1.15
CA TYR A 138 17.07 -14.29 -2.22
C TYR A 138 18.37 -14.15 -3.02
N GLU A 139 19.51 -14.56 -2.44
CA GLU A 139 20.85 -14.48 -3.06
C GLU A 139 21.32 -15.80 -3.67
N ASP A 140 20.50 -16.84 -3.59
CA ASP A 140 20.90 -18.21 -3.97
C ASP A 140 22.19 -18.68 -3.26
N ALA A 141 22.44 -18.20 -2.04
CA ALA A 141 23.65 -18.46 -1.26
C ALA A 141 23.75 -19.87 -0.63
N GLY A 142 23.06 -20.86 -1.21
CA GLY A 142 23.29 -22.27 -0.90
C GLY A 142 22.12 -22.99 -0.25
N GLY A 143 21.12 -23.33 -1.05
CA GLY A 143 20.39 -24.59 -0.88
C GLY A 143 20.72 -25.46 -2.07
N GLY A 144 21.76 -26.31 -1.97
CA GLY A 144 21.94 -27.38 -2.95
C GLY A 144 20.61 -28.13 -3.08
N LYS A 145 20.12 -28.27 -4.31
CA LYS A 145 19.02 -29.19 -4.61
C LYS A 145 19.36 -30.59 -4.12
#